data_AF-D6X0Z0-F1
#
_entry.id   AF-D6X0Z0-F1
#
_cell.length_a   1.000
_cell.length_b   1.000
_cell.length_c   1.000
_cell.angle_alpha   90.00
_cell.angle_beta   90.00
_cell.angle_gamma   90.00
#
_symmetry.space_group_name_H-M   'P 1'
#
loop_
_entity.id
_entity.type
_entity.pdbx_description
1 polymer ?
#
loop_
_entity_poly.entity_id
_entity_poly.type
_entity_poly.pdbx_seq_one_letter_code
_entity_poly.pdbx_strand_id
1 'polypeptide(L)'
;MSLLLLSAGLFDSMLGGSNVIPTKEEQANLLTNVQEVFEQVKILVNVEANSTDKSVVCDINKMVERAKDKLELVEELSLTKMSCTNNAVCMLDSKQTIQKLTEEGISALKSCIERGSQDVSTNSLNLMNSTVFATECGQNLLDTLYNCSRKPGLQVISCYKDVIAKDVAPVKRMLLGAIEAHKEGHFRTIEIRNIANDCVDQIMEKYQTRIAKVLGDALRCT
;
A
#
# COMPACT_ATOMS: atom_id res chain seq x y z
N MET A 1 4.44 -13.35 14.09
CA MET A 1 3.58 -13.40 15.30
C MET A 1 4.34 -13.69 16.61
N SER A 2 5.47 -14.41 16.60
CA SER A 2 6.13 -14.82 17.86
C SER A 2 7.01 -13.78 18.57
N LEU A 3 7.42 -12.69 17.92
CA LEU A 3 8.30 -11.65 18.52
C LEU A 3 7.53 -10.58 19.32
N LEU A 4 6.28 -10.27 18.94
CA LEU A 4 5.43 -9.28 19.62
C LEU A 4 4.89 -9.78 20.98
N LEU A 5 4.82 -11.09 21.18
CA LEU A 5 4.40 -11.69 22.45
C LEU A 5 5.52 -11.67 23.51
N LEU A 6 6.79 -11.67 23.08
CA LEU A 6 7.95 -11.59 23.96
C LEU A 6 8.15 -10.18 24.54
N SER A 7 7.86 -9.12 23.78
CA SER A 7 7.99 -7.73 24.26
C SER A 7 6.86 -7.30 25.20
N ALA A 8 5.65 -7.84 25.03
CA ALA A 8 4.52 -7.57 25.93
C ALA A 8 4.73 -8.13 27.35
N GLY A 9 5.26 -9.35 27.46
CA GLY A 9 5.51 -9.99 28.77
C GLY A 9 6.65 -9.36 29.58
N LEU A 10 7.63 -8.75 28.90
CA LEU A 10 8.74 -8.06 29.54
C LEU A 10 8.32 -6.70 30.14
N PHE A 11 7.37 -6.02 29.50
CA PHE A 11 6.84 -4.75 30.00
C PHE A 11 5.92 -4.92 31.22
N ASP A 12 5.05 -5.94 31.22
CA ASP A 12 4.13 -6.18 32.35
C ASP A 12 4.84 -6.74 33.60
N SER A 13 5.92 -7.50 33.44
CA SER A 13 6.70 -8.01 34.58
C SER A 13 7.48 -6.93 35.32
N MET A 14 7.93 -5.86 34.63
CA MET A 14 8.64 -4.74 35.26
C MET A 14 7.74 -3.66 35.85
N LEU A 15 6.48 -3.57 35.39
CA LEU A 15 5.49 -2.63 35.94
C LEU A 15 4.66 -3.25 37.09
N GLY A 16 4.64 -4.59 37.19
CA GLY A 16 3.72 -5.33 38.06
C GLY A 16 4.29 -5.95 39.34
N GLY A 17 5.59 -5.89 39.63
CA GLY A 17 6.14 -6.67 40.75
C GLY A 17 7.44 -6.17 41.35
N SER A 18 7.36 -5.83 42.65
CA SER A 18 8.43 -5.48 43.59
C SER A 18 8.87 -4.00 43.64
N ASN A 19 8.89 -3.45 44.85
CA ASN A 19 9.34 -2.11 45.22
C ASN A 19 10.87 -1.91 45.07
N VAL A 20 11.53 -2.66 44.19
CA VAL A 20 12.99 -2.61 44.01
C VAL A 20 13.31 -1.47 43.04
N ILE A 21 14.21 -0.59 43.46
CA ILE A 21 14.73 0.49 42.61
C ILE A 21 15.57 -0.19 41.50
N PRO A 22 15.22 0.00 40.21
CA PRO A 22 15.99 -0.58 39.12
C PRO A 22 17.43 -0.07 39.15
N THR A 23 18.39 -0.96 38.94
CA THR A 23 19.81 -0.63 38.82
C THR A 23 20.07 0.22 37.57
N LYS A 24 21.21 0.93 37.54
CA LYS A 24 21.60 1.74 36.37
C LYS A 24 21.73 0.89 35.10
N GLU A 25 22.14 -0.36 35.24
CA GLU A 25 22.30 -1.31 34.14
C GLU A 25 20.94 -1.76 33.59
N GLU A 26 19.96 -2.04 34.46
CA GLU A 26 18.57 -2.34 34.07
C GLU A 26 17.91 -1.13 33.38
N GLN A 27 18.16 0.09 33.85
CA GLN A 27 17.65 1.31 33.22
C GLN A 27 18.25 1.55 31.82
N ALA A 28 19.55 1.29 31.65
CA ALA A 28 20.22 1.41 30.35
C ALA A 28 19.74 0.33 29.37
N ASN A 29 19.61 -0.92 29.82
CA ASN A 29 19.09 -2.01 29.00
C ASN A 29 17.64 -1.76 28.56
N LEU A 30 16.80 -1.20 29.43
CA LEU A 30 15.43 -0.82 29.06
C LEU A 30 15.42 0.24 27.94
N LEU A 31 16.24 1.28 28.06
CA LEU A 31 16.36 2.32 27.04
C LEU A 31 16.79 1.76 25.69
N THR A 32 17.81 0.89 25.68
CA THR A 32 18.29 0.23 24.46
C THR A 32 17.23 -0.67 23.84
N ASN A 33 16.55 -1.51 24.64
CA ASN A 33 15.51 -2.40 24.14
C ASN A 33 14.33 -1.64 23.55
N VAL A 34 13.93 -0.53 24.18
CA VAL A 34 12.84 0.32 23.67
C VAL A 34 13.26 0.95 22.34
N GLN A 35 14.48 1.48 22.26
CA GLN A 35 15.01 2.06 21.03
C GLN A 35 15.09 1.05 19.87
N GLU A 36 15.52 -0.19 20.13
CA GLU A 36 15.54 -1.25 19.12
C GLU A 36 14.15 -1.58 18.58
N VAL A 37 13.14 -1.64 19.44
CA VAL A 37 11.74 -1.88 19.01
C VAL A 37 11.25 -0.75 18.11
N PHE A 38 11.55 0.52 18.43
CA PHE A 38 11.19 1.65 17.57
C PHE A 38 11.85 1.58 16.19
N GLU A 39 13.15 1.26 16.14
CA GLU A 39 13.85 1.19 14.85
C GLU A 39 13.38 -0.02 14.02
N GLN A 40 13.06 -1.14 14.65
CA GLN A 40 12.47 -2.30 13.96
C GLN A 40 11.09 -1.98 13.38
N VAL A 41 10.22 -1.29 14.12
CA VAL A 41 8.90 -0.86 13.61
C VAL A 41 9.08 0.03 12.38
N LYS A 42 9.98 1.01 12.45
CA LYS A 42 10.28 1.93 11.34
C LYS A 42 10.84 1.21 10.11
N ILE A 43 11.74 0.25 10.27
CA ILE A 43 12.29 -0.53 9.15
C ILE A 43 11.20 -1.39 8.54
N LEU A 44 10.48 -2.15 9.35
CA LEU A 44 9.47 -3.10 8.89
C LEU A 44 8.38 -2.39 8.10
N VAL A 45 7.86 -1.29 8.64
CA VAL A 45 6.90 -0.41 7.98
C VAL A 45 7.41 0.10 6.64
N ASN A 46 8.60 0.71 6.61
CA ASN A 46 9.06 1.39 5.39
C ASN A 46 9.46 0.40 4.29
N VAL A 47 10.02 -0.76 4.66
CA VAL A 47 10.45 -1.78 3.70
C VAL A 47 9.26 -2.59 3.19
N GLU A 48 8.37 -3.02 4.08
CA GLU A 48 7.19 -3.82 3.73
C GLU A 48 6.17 -3.02 2.90
N ALA A 49 5.92 -1.75 3.26
CA ALA A 49 5.05 -0.86 2.50
C ALA A 49 5.59 -0.63 1.09
N ASN A 50 6.87 -0.24 0.95
CA ASN A 50 7.49 -0.01 -0.36
C ASN A 50 7.48 -1.27 -1.25
N SER A 51 7.72 -2.45 -0.66
CA SER A 51 7.68 -3.71 -1.40
C SER A 51 6.27 -4.01 -1.90
N THR A 52 5.26 -3.83 -1.05
CA THR A 52 3.86 -4.07 -1.37
C THR A 52 3.35 -3.11 -2.43
N ASP A 53 3.63 -1.82 -2.29
CA ASP A 53 3.22 -0.78 -3.23
C ASP A 53 3.81 -1.02 -4.61
N LYS A 54 5.12 -1.32 -4.69
CA LYS A 54 5.78 -1.68 -5.94
C LYS A 54 5.17 -2.93 -6.58
N SER A 55 4.87 -3.94 -5.78
CA SER A 55 4.24 -5.17 -6.27
C SER A 55 2.87 -4.90 -6.87
N VAL A 56 2.01 -4.13 -6.18
CA VAL A 56 0.66 -3.82 -6.67
C VAL A 56 0.69 -2.94 -7.90
N VAL A 57 1.54 -1.91 -7.95
CA VAL A 57 1.71 -1.10 -9.16
C VAL A 57 2.21 -1.96 -10.34
N CYS A 58 3.13 -2.90 -10.09
CA CYS A 58 3.59 -3.83 -11.11
C CYS A 58 2.45 -4.73 -11.62
N ASP A 59 1.62 -5.25 -10.72
CA ASP A 59 0.48 -6.09 -11.07
C ASP A 59 -0.57 -5.32 -11.89
N ILE A 60 -0.90 -4.08 -11.49
CA ILE A 60 -1.81 -3.19 -12.25
C ILE A 60 -1.28 -2.95 -13.66
N ASN A 61 0.02 -2.64 -13.80
CA ASN A 61 0.64 -2.46 -15.11
C ASN A 61 0.53 -3.74 -15.95
N LYS A 62 0.86 -4.91 -15.39
CA LYS A 62 0.76 -6.19 -16.11
C LYS A 62 -0.67 -6.51 -16.54
N MET A 63 -1.68 -6.23 -15.70
CA MET A 63 -3.09 -6.43 -16.07
C MET A 63 -3.48 -5.56 -17.26
N VAL A 64 -3.05 -4.30 -17.27
CA VAL A 64 -3.35 -3.37 -18.35
C VAL A 64 -2.59 -3.70 -19.63
N GLU A 65 -1.31 -4.07 -19.57
CA GLU A 65 -0.58 -4.50 -20.77
C GLU A 65 -1.23 -5.73 -21.40
N ARG A 66 -1.61 -6.74 -20.61
CA ARG A 66 -2.36 -7.90 -21.13
C ARG A 66 -3.69 -7.52 -21.77
N ALA A 67 -4.38 -6.52 -21.22
CA ALA A 67 -5.63 -6.03 -21.77
C ALA A 67 -5.42 -5.29 -23.10
N LYS A 68 -4.34 -4.52 -23.23
CA LYS A 68 -3.93 -3.89 -24.50
C LYS A 68 -3.64 -4.95 -25.56
N ASP A 69 -2.77 -5.92 -25.25
CA ASP A 69 -2.43 -7.02 -26.16
C ASP A 69 -3.70 -7.76 -26.65
N LYS A 70 -4.65 -7.98 -25.73
CA LYS A 70 -5.93 -8.62 -26.05
C LYS A 70 -6.81 -7.75 -26.96
N LEU A 71 -6.81 -6.43 -26.79
CA LEU A 71 -7.60 -5.52 -27.61
C LEU A 71 -7.00 -5.38 -29.02
N GLU A 72 -5.68 -5.31 -29.13
CA GLU A 72 -4.93 -5.32 -30.40
C GLU A 72 -5.16 -6.63 -31.16
N LEU A 73 -5.14 -7.78 -30.47
CA LEU A 73 -5.48 -9.06 -31.09
C LEU A 73 -6.92 -9.09 -31.63
N VAL A 74 -7.88 -8.49 -30.91
CA VAL A 74 -9.27 -8.39 -31.37
C VAL A 74 -9.37 -7.52 -32.62
N GLU A 75 -8.61 -6.44 -32.71
CA GLU A 75 -8.49 -5.64 -33.92
C GLU A 75 -7.95 -6.48 -35.08
N GLU A 76 -6.78 -7.10 -34.93
CA GLU A 76 -6.12 -7.88 -35.99
C GLU A 76 -7.03 -8.97 -36.56
N LEU A 77 -7.70 -9.72 -35.67
CA LEU A 77 -8.66 -10.76 -36.06
C LEU A 77 -9.85 -10.18 -36.82
N SER A 78 -10.36 -9.03 -36.37
CA SER A 78 -11.49 -8.35 -37.04
C SER A 78 -11.09 -7.83 -38.42
N LEU A 79 -9.91 -7.20 -38.54
CA LEU A 79 -9.36 -6.71 -39.80
C LEU A 79 -9.11 -7.84 -40.80
N THR A 80 -8.57 -8.97 -40.31
CA THR A 80 -8.36 -10.17 -41.11
C THR A 80 -9.68 -10.74 -41.60
N LYS A 81 -10.67 -10.89 -40.70
CA LYS A 81 -11.99 -11.41 -41.04
C LYS A 81 -12.68 -10.59 -42.13
N MET A 82 -12.63 -9.26 -42.05
CA MET A 82 -13.20 -8.35 -43.06
C MET A 82 -12.47 -8.42 -44.41
N SER A 83 -11.17 -8.73 -44.41
CA SER A 83 -10.37 -8.80 -45.64
C SER A 83 -10.61 -10.07 -46.46
N CYS A 84 -11.28 -11.08 -45.87
CA CYS A 84 -11.69 -12.31 -46.56
C CYS A 84 -13.05 -12.19 -47.28
N THR A 85 -13.66 -11.01 -47.33
CA THR A 85 -15.01 -10.76 -47.88
C THR A 85 -14.97 -9.87 -49.12
N ASN A 86 -15.83 -10.16 -50.11
CA ASN A 86 -15.75 -9.58 -51.46
C ASN A 86 -16.32 -8.15 -51.61
N ASN A 87 -16.95 -7.56 -50.58
CA ASN A 87 -17.58 -6.23 -50.67
C ASN A 87 -16.65 -5.14 -50.09
N ALA A 88 -15.82 -4.53 -50.92
CA ALA A 88 -14.71 -3.67 -50.49
C ALA A 88 -15.12 -2.29 -49.94
N VAL A 89 -16.30 -1.76 -50.30
CA VAL A 89 -16.70 -0.37 -49.98
C VAL A 89 -17.18 -0.23 -48.54
N CYS A 90 -18.12 -1.08 -48.08
CA CYS A 90 -18.58 -1.10 -46.69
C CYS A 90 -17.48 -1.47 -45.67
N MET A 91 -16.44 -2.19 -46.13
CA MET A 91 -15.37 -2.68 -45.27
C MET A 91 -14.34 -1.60 -44.94
N LEU A 92 -14.21 -0.54 -45.75
CA LEU A 92 -13.18 0.48 -45.55
C LEU A 92 -13.50 1.34 -44.31
N ASP A 93 -14.72 1.84 -44.20
CA ASP A 93 -15.18 2.65 -43.05
C ASP A 93 -15.24 1.82 -41.76
N SER A 94 -15.63 0.55 -41.87
CA SER A 94 -15.68 -0.38 -40.74
C SER A 94 -14.29 -0.69 -40.19
N LYS A 95 -13.28 -0.86 -41.06
CA LYS A 95 -11.88 -1.01 -40.66
C LYS A 95 -11.40 0.20 -39.87
N GLN A 96 -11.56 1.41 -40.41
CA GLN A 96 -11.15 2.64 -39.72
C GLN A 96 -11.85 2.80 -38.37
N THR A 97 -13.13 2.45 -38.29
CA THR A 97 -13.89 2.50 -37.05
C THR A 97 -13.34 1.53 -36.01
N ILE A 98 -13.01 0.30 -36.39
CA ILE A 98 -12.42 -0.70 -35.48
C ILE A 98 -11.07 -0.22 -34.94
N GLN A 99 -10.19 0.30 -35.80
CA GLN A 99 -8.88 0.82 -35.37
C GLN A 99 -9.04 1.98 -34.37
N LYS A 100 -9.95 2.91 -34.66
CA LYS A 100 -10.28 4.01 -33.75
C LYS A 100 -10.82 3.51 -32.41
N LEU A 101 -11.68 2.49 -32.41
CA LEU A 101 -12.20 1.89 -31.19
C LEU A 101 -11.08 1.24 -30.35
N THR A 102 -10.11 0.59 -30.98
CA THR A 102 -8.94 0.04 -30.30
C THR A 102 -8.12 1.15 -29.65
N GLU A 103 -7.79 2.21 -30.39
CA GLU A 103 -7.02 3.35 -29.87
C GLU A 103 -7.74 4.02 -28.68
N GLU A 104 -9.05 4.25 -28.80
CA GLU A 104 -9.89 4.75 -27.71
C GLU A 104 -9.87 3.83 -26.47
N GLY A 105 -9.88 2.50 -26.70
CA GLY A 105 -9.80 1.50 -25.63
C GLY A 105 -8.45 1.45 -24.95
N ILE A 106 -7.35 1.47 -25.71
CA ILE A 106 -5.98 1.54 -25.18
C ILE A 106 -5.80 2.81 -24.34
N SER A 107 -6.32 3.94 -24.82
CA SER A 107 -6.28 5.21 -24.07
C SER A 107 -7.06 5.11 -22.75
N ALA A 108 -8.26 4.53 -22.77
CA ALA A 108 -9.06 4.33 -21.56
C ALA A 108 -8.37 3.39 -20.55
N LEU A 109 -7.71 2.32 -21.03
CA LEU A 109 -6.97 1.38 -20.17
C LEU A 109 -5.81 2.07 -19.43
N LYS A 110 -5.14 3.05 -20.04
CA LYS A 110 -4.09 3.84 -19.37
C LYS A 110 -4.63 4.61 -18.17
N SER A 111 -5.87 5.12 -18.24
CA SER A 111 -6.49 5.81 -17.11
C SER A 111 -6.74 4.90 -15.90
N CYS A 112 -6.88 3.58 -16.09
CA CYS A 112 -6.96 2.63 -14.96
C CYS A 112 -5.60 2.52 -14.23
N ILE A 113 -4.48 2.55 -14.96
CA ILE A 113 -3.13 2.56 -14.35
C ILE A 113 -2.94 3.84 -13.54
N GLU A 114 -3.24 4.99 -14.14
CA GLU A 114 -3.02 6.30 -13.52
C GLU A 114 -3.78 6.41 -12.20
N ARG A 115 -5.06 6.03 -12.19
CA ARG A 115 -5.89 6.02 -10.99
C ARG A 115 -5.35 5.06 -9.93
N GLY A 116 -5.08 3.81 -10.31
CA GLY A 116 -4.55 2.81 -9.38
C GLY A 116 -3.21 3.22 -8.76
N SER A 117 -2.32 3.81 -9.57
CA SER A 117 -1.00 4.29 -9.10
C SER A 117 -1.13 5.48 -8.17
N GLN A 118 -2.06 6.40 -8.45
CA GLN A 118 -2.34 7.54 -7.59
C GLN A 118 -2.94 7.09 -6.24
N ASP A 119 -3.85 6.12 -6.26
CA ASP A 119 -4.46 5.59 -5.04
C ASP A 119 -3.43 4.87 -4.16
N VAL A 120 -2.53 4.05 -4.75
CA VAL A 120 -1.41 3.43 -4.01
C VAL A 120 -0.50 4.49 -3.41
N SER A 121 -0.12 5.51 -4.19
CA SER A 121 0.75 6.59 -3.71
C SER A 121 0.12 7.37 -2.56
N THR A 122 -1.18 7.63 -2.63
CA THR A 122 -1.94 8.34 -1.58
C THR A 122 -2.01 7.50 -0.31
N ASN A 123 -2.29 6.20 -0.43
CA ASN A 123 -2.30 5.28 0.69
C ASN A 123 -0.93 5.22 1.37
N SER A 124 0.13 5.04 0.58
CA SER A 124 1.52 4.99 1.05
C SER A 124 1.92 6.26 1.82
N LEU A 125 1.58 7.44 1.28
CA LEU A 125 1.88 8.72 1.92
C LEU A 125 1.20 8.85 3.30
N ASN A 126 -0.07 8.45 3.39
CA ASN A 126 -0.82 8.49 4.67
C ASN A 126 -0.20 7.57 5.73
N LEU A 127 0.23 6.38 5.33
CA LEU A 127 0.90 5.41 6.20
C LEU A 127 2.27 5.92 6.65
N MET A 128 3.05 6.48 5.73
CA MET A 128 4.35 7.07 6.02
C MET A 128 4.21 8.20 7.05
N ASN A 129 3.29 9.14 6.83
CA ASN A 129 3.05 10.26 7.74
C ASN A 129 2.66 9.79 9.15
N SER A 130 1.77 8.80 9.24
CA SER A 130 1.34 8.22 10.51
C SER A 130 2.50 7.55 11.27
N THR A 131 3.40 6.93 10.53
CA THR A 131 4.59 6.25 11.09
C THR A 131 5.63 7.25 11.57
N VAL A 132 5.93 8.25 10.75
CA VAL A 132 6.88 9.32 11.10
C VAL A 132 6.43 9.99 12.40
N PHE A 133 5.15 10.37 12.47
CA PHE A 133 4.60 10.98 13.67
C PHE A 133 4.70 10.09 14.92
N ALA A 134 4.34 8.80 14.80
CA ALA A 134 4.44 7.86 15.90
C ALA A 134 5.89 7.64 16.36
N THR A 135 6.83 7.63 15.41
CA THR A 135 8.27 7.46 15.66
C THR A 135 8.86 8.70 16.33
N GLU A 136 8.51 9.91 15.88
CA GLU A 136 8.94 11.16 16.50
C GLU A 136 8.49 11.25 17.96
N CYS A 137 7.25 10.85 18.24
CA CYS A 137 6.74 10.78 19.61
C CYS A 137 7.50 9.74 20.45
N GLY A 138 7.85 8.61 19.85
CA GLY A 138 8.72 7.59 20.45
C GLY A 138 10.11 8.12 20.80
N GLN A 139 10.73 8.85 19.88
CA GLN A 139 12.04 9.45 20.07
C GLN A 139 12.01 10.50 21.18
N ASN A 140 10.97 11.34 21.23
CA ASN A 140 10.81 12.31 22.31
C ASN A 140 10.70 11.65 23.70
N LEU A 141 10.03 10.50 23.79
CA LEU A 141 10.00 9.70 25.02
C LEU A 141 11.40 9.20 25.40
N LEU A 142 12.15 8.65 24.44
CA LEU A 142 13.52 8.19 24.66
C LEU A 142 14.44 9.32 25.14
N ASP A 143 14.36 10.49 24.52
CA ASP A 143 15.14 11.67 24.89
C ASP A 143 14.79 12.13 26.32
N THR A 144 13.51 12.07 26.68
CA THR A 144 13.04 12.39 28.04
C THR A 144 13.57 11.40 29.07
N LEU A 145 13.49 10.10 28.78
CA LEU A 145 14.05 9.05 29.63
C LEU A 145 15.58 9.17 29.77
N TYR A 146 16.27 9.54 28.69
CA TYR A 146 17.70 9.82 28.70
C TYR A 146 18.04 11.02 29.59
N ASN A 147 17.26 12.10 29.52
CA ASN A 147 17.41 13.25 30.40
C ASN A 147 17.15 12.91 31.87
N CYS A 148 16.20 12.01 32.15
CA CYS A 148 16.02 11.48 33.50
C CYS A 148 17.27 10.76 34.01
N SER A 149 17.92 9.92 33.19
CA SER A 149 19.13 9.16 33.56
C SER A 149 20.29 10.02 34.08
N ARG A 150 20.35 11.29 33.65
CA ARG A 150 21.39 12.25 34.02
C ARG A 150 21.14 12.95 35.37
N LYS A 151 19.97 12.75 35.99
CA LYS A 151 19.64 13.38 37.27
C LYS A 151 20.33 12.68 38.45
N PRO A 152 20.76 13.42 39.49
CA PRO A 152 21.45 12.85 40.64
C PRO A 152 20.49 12.24 41.68
N GLY A 153 20.96 11.16 42.34
CA GLY A 153 20.30 10.57 43.51
C GLY A 153 18.86 10.13 43.26
N LEU A 154 17.97 10.36 44.24
CA LEU A 154 16.56 9.96 44.15
C LEU A 154 15.75 10.74 43.10
N GLN A 155 16.27 11.86 42.58
CA GLN A 155 15.60 12.64 41.53
C GLN A 155 15.53 11.87 40.21
N VAL A 156 16.46 10.94 39.96
CA VAL A 156 16.44 10.05 38.79
C VAL A 156 15.19 9.16 38.85
N ILE A 157 14.90 8.59 40.03
CA ILE A 157 13.81 7.64 40.24
C ILE A 157 12.46 8.34 40.12
N SER A 158 12.33 9.52 40.72
CA SER A 158 11.11 10.34 40.60
C SER A 158 10.84 10.71 39.14
N CYS A 159 11.88 11.12 38.40
CA CYS A 159 11.77 11.47 36.99
C CYS A 159 11.29 10.30 36.14
N TYR A 160 11.90 9.11 36.29
CA TYR A 160 11.47 7.92 35.57
C TYR A 160 10.03 7.52 35.91
N LYS A 161 9.63 7.56 37.19
CA LYS A 161 8.25 7.27 37.59
C LYS A 161 7.25 8.23 36.93
N ASP A 162 7.56 9.52 36.90
CA ASP A 162 6.68 10.52 36.30
C ASP A 162 6.52 10.32 34.79
N VAL A 163 7.63 10.07 34.08
CA VAL A 163 7.63 9.84 32.63
C VAL A 163 6.93 8.52 32.28
N ILE A 164 7.18 7.45 33.04
CA ILE A 164 6.51 6.17 32.81
C ILE A 164 5.00 6.30 33.01
N ALA A 165 4.57 6.96 34.09
CA ALA A 165 3.16 7.14 34.40
C ALA A 165 2.43 8.02 33.36
N LYS A 166 3.10 9.04 32.81
CA LYS A 166 2.48 9.99 31.89
C LYS A 166 2.60 9.58 30.42
N ASP A 167 3.75 9.08 29.99
CA ASP A 167 4.14 9.11 28.59
C ASP A 167 4.23 7.72 27.94
N VAL A 168 4.41 6.64 28.72
CA VAL A 168 4.51 5.28 28.17
C VAL A 168 3.17 4.79 27.59
N ALA A 169 2.06 4.97 28.31
CA ALA A 169 0.76 4.50 27.84
C ALA A 169 0.24 5.25 26.58
N PRO A 170 0.42 6.57 26.44
CA PRO A 170 0.14 7.29 25.19
C PRO A 170 1.01 6.82 24.02
N VAL A 171 2.32 6.69 24.22
CA VAL A 171 3.25 6.29 23.15
C VAL A 171 2.97 4.85 22.69
N LYS A 172 2.69 3.93 23.62
CA LYS A 172 2.26 2.57 23.30
C LYS A 172 0.98 2.56 22.44
N ARG A 173 -0.03 3.34 22.80
CA ARG A 173 -1.29 3.44 22.03
C ARG A 173 -1.05 3.98 20.62
N MET A 174 -0.19 4.99 20.49
CA MET A 174 0.14 5.60 19.20
C MET A 174 0.90 4.65 18.28
N LEU A 175 1.88 3.92 18.81
CA LEU A 175 2.59 2.87 18.06
C LEU A 175 1.68 1.75 17.60
N LEU A 176 0.81 1.24 18.49
CA LEU A 176 -0.17 0.23 18.12
C LEU A 176 -1.15 0.74 17.05
N GLY A 177 -1.55 2.01 17.15
CA GLY A 177 -2.36 2.66 16.12
C GLY A 177 -1.65 2.75 14.77
N ALA A 178 -0.36 3.07 14.76
CA ALA A 178 0.44 3.08 13.52
C ALA A 178 0.57 1.67 12.91
N ILE A 179 0.79 0.64 13.73
CA ILE A 179 0.84 -0.76 13.26
C ILE A 179 -0.51 -1.18 12.66
N GLU A 180 -1.62 -0.87 13.33
CA GLU A 180 -2.94 -1.24 12.80
C GLU A 180 -3.27 -0.45 11.53
N ALA A 181 -2.88 0.83 11.45
CA ALA A 181 -3.00 1.62 10.23
C ALA A 181 -2.22 0.99 9.06
N HIS A 182 -1.01 0.46 9.31
CA HIS A 182 -0.24 -0.28 8.30
C HIS A 182 -0.94 -1.54 7.82
N LYS A 183 -1.46 -2.33 8.75
CA LYS A 183 -2.25 -3.53 8.43
C LYS A 183 -3.46 -3.18 7.57
N GLU A 184 -4.22 -2.15 7.95
CA GLU A 184 -5.36 -1.67 7.16
C GLU A 184 -4.91 -1.13 5.79
N GLY A 185 -3.80 -0.40 5.76
CA GLY A 185 -3.18 0.11 4.55
C GLY A 185 -2.81 -1.00 3.56
N HIS A 186 -2.31 -2.14 4.04
CA HIS A 186 -2.05 -3.30 3.20
C HIS A 186 -3.33 -3.89 2.58
N PHE A 187 -4.41 -4.00 3.36
CA PHE A 187 -5.70 -4.43 2.82
C PHE A 187 -6.23 -3.44 1.79
N ARG A 188 -6.06 -2.13 2.04
CA ARG A 188 -6.43 -1.09 1.09
C ARG A 188 -5.65 -1.19 -0.23
N THR A 189 -4.36 -1.51 -0.18
CA THR A 189 -3.54 -1.74 -1.38
C THR A 189 -4.04 -2.94 -2.20
N ILE A 190 -4.56 -4.00 -1.57
CA ILE A 190 -5.22 -5.12 -2.26
C ILE A 190 -6.56 -4.68 -2.89
N GLU A 191 -7.35 -3.86 -2.18
CA GLU A 191 -8.60 -3.32 -2.70
C GLU A 191 -8.37 -2.45 -3.94
N ILE A 192 -7.34 -1.59 -3.92
CA ILE A 192 -6.95 -0.76 -5.06
C ILE A 192 -6.64 -1.62 -6.29
N ARG A 193 -5.92 -2.74 -6.11
CA ARG A 193 -5.65 -3.70 -7.18
C ARG A 193 -6.95 -4.26 -7.78
N ASN A 194 -7.93 -4.62 -6.93
CA ASN A 194 -9.20 -5.17 -7.39
C ASN A 194 -10.03 -4.12 -8.15
N ILE A 195 -10.08 -2.88 -7.65
CA ILE A 195 -10.72 -1.75 -8.34
C ILE A 195 -10.08 -1.51 -9.72
N ALA A 196 -8.75 -1.60 -9.81
CA ALA A 196 -8.04 -1.49 -11.08
C ALA A 196 -8.37 -2.66 -12.03
N ASN A 197 -8.51 -3.88 -11.51
CA ASN A 197 -8.95 -5.03 -12.30
C ASN A 197 -10.38 -4.82 -12.84
N ASP A 198 -11.32 -4.39 -12.00
CA ASP A 198 -12.70 -4.12 -12.41
C ASP A 198 -12.76 -3.01 -13.49
N CYS A 199 -11.92 -1.98 -13.36
CA CYS A 199 -11.76 -0.93 -14.37
C CYS A 199 -11.31 -1.51 -15.73
N VAL A 200 -10.31 -2.41 -15.71
CA VAL A 200 -9.81 -3.10 -16.91
C VAL A 200 -10.92 -3.95 -17.53
N ASP A 201 -11.61 -4.76 -16.74
CA ASP A 201 -12.65 -5.67 -17.21
C ASP A 201 -13.82 -4.89 -17.87
N GLN A 202 -14.27 -3.80 -17.26
CA GLN A 202 -15.33 -2.94 -17.82
C GLN A 202 -14.93 -2.30 -19.15
N ILE A 203 -13.68 -1.83 -19.27
CA ILE A 203 -13.17 -1.24 -20.52
C ILE A 203 -13.08 -2.31 -21.59
N MET A 204 -12.53 -3.48 -21.27
CA MET A 204 -12.41 -4.59 -22.21
C MET A 204 -13.78 -5.04 -22.71
N GLU A 205 -14.75 -5.25 -21.83
CA GLU A 205 -16.12 -5.62 -22.22
C GLU A 205 -16.74 -4.58 -23.15
N LYS A 206 -16.63 -3.29 -22.80
CA LYS A 206 -17.18 -2.19 -23.58
C LYS A 206 -16.61 -2.16 -25.01
N TYR A 207 -15.30 -2.20 -25.16
CA TYR A 207 -14.68 -2.05 -26.48
C TYR A 207 -14.76 -3.33 -27.31
N GLN A 208 -14.67 -4.51 -26.70
CA GLN A 208 -14.92 -5.77 -27.41
C GLN A 208 -16.35 -5.83 -27.96
N THR A 209 -17.34 -5.39 -27.18
CA THR A 209 -18.74 -5.35 -27.63
C THR A 209 -18.93 -4.36 -28.79
N ARG A 210 -18.31 -3.16 -28.71
CA ARG A 210 -18.36 -2.17 -29.79
C ARG A 210 -17.70 -2.69 -31.08
N ILE A 211 -16.53 -3.29 -30.98
CA ILE A 211 -15.81 -3.87 -32.13
C ILE A 211 -16.62 -5.02 -32.74
N ALA A 212 -17.15 -5.93 -31.92
CA ALA A 212 -17.96 -7.05 -32.38
C ALA A 212 -19.22 -6.57 -33.13
N LYS A 213 -19.85 -5.48 -32.67
CA LYS A 213 -20.99 -4.88 -33.36
C LYS A 213 -20.58 -4.33 -34.73
N VAL A 214 -19.51 -3.54 -34.81
CA VAL A 214 -19.02 -2.98 -36.08
C VAL A 214 -18.65 -4.09 -37.05
N LEU A 215 -17.96 -5.13 -36.58
CA LEU A 215 -17.63 -6.31 -37.38
C LEU A 215 -18.89 -7.03 -37.88
N GLY A 216 -19.88 -7.23 -37.01
CA GLY A 216 -21.14 -7.90 -37.36
C GLY A 216 -21.94 -7.12 -38.41
N ASP A 217 -21.99 -5.80 -38.28
CA ASP A 217 -22.65 -4.91 -39.24
C ASP A 217 -21.91 -4.91 -40.59
N ALA A 218 -20.57 -4.85 -40.56
CA ALA A 218 -19.72 -4.92 -41.75
C ALA A 218 -19.93 -6.24 -42.53
N LEU A 219 -19.96 -7.37 -41.83
CA LEU A 219 -20.16 -8.70 -42.45
C LEU A 219 -21.57 -8.91 -43.02
N ARG A 220 -22.56 -8.13 -42.57
CA ARG A 220 -23.94 -8.15 -43.11
C ARG A 220 -24.13 -7.21 -44.29
N CYS A 221 -23.20 -6.29 -44.54
CA CYS A 221 -23.14 -5.55 -45.79
C CYS A 221 -22.60 -6.48 -46.90
N THR A 222 -23.41 -7.47 -47.27
CA THR A 222 -23.23 -8.31 -48.47
C THR A 222 -23.95 -7.68 -49.63
#